data_AF-A0A7G2M0L2-F1
#
_entry.id   AF-A0A7G2M0L2-F1
#
_cell.length_a   1.000
_cell.length_b   1.000
_cell.length_c   1.000
_cell.angle_alpha   90.00
_cell.angle_beta   90.00
_cell.angle_gamma   90.00
#
_symmetry.space_group_name_H-M   'P 1'
#
loop_
_entity.id
_entity.type
_entity.pdbx_description
1 polymer ?
#
loop_
_entity_poly.entity_id
_entity_poly.type
_entity_poly.pdbx_seq_one_letter_code
_entity_poly.pdbx_strand_id
1 'polypeptide(L)'
;MTLPTTMKAIVLTGHGGLDKLELREDMPVPQPSAGEVLVRVGASAVNNTDVNTRTGWYSKAVRGDTGSAATEGYGGASDADGAWSGALS
;
A
#
# COMPACT_ATOMS: atom_id res chain seq x y z
N MET A 1 1.33 -21.59 -21.12
CA MET A 1 2.29 -20.54 -20.67
C MET A 1 2.74 -20.91 -19.27
N THR A 2 4.03 -20.81 -18.99
CA THR A 2 4.58 -20.93 -17.63
C THR A 2 4.49 -19.57 -16.93
N LEU A 3 4.08 -19.57 -15.65
CA LEU A 3 4.09 -18.35 -14.83
C LEU A 3 5.54 -18.00 -14.45
N PRO A 4 5.90 -16.70 -14.37
CA PRO A 4 7.17 -16.30 -13.80
C PRO A 4 7.19 -16.61 -12.30
N THR A 5 8.39 -16.73 -11.73
CA THR A 5 8.56 -16.91 -10.28
C THR A 5 8.44 -15.60 -9.51
N THR A 6 8.68 -14.46 -10.16
CA THR A 6 8.56 -13.11 -9.61
C THR A 6 7.67 -12.21 -10.46
N MET A 7 7.22 -11.10 -9.88
CA MET A 7 6.41 -10.05 -10.48
C MET A 7 6.86 -8.66 -10.01
N LYS A 8 6.38 -7.64 -10.71
CA LYS A 8 6.53 -6.25 -10.27
C LYS A 8 5.39 -5.84 -9.34
N ALA A 9 5.69 -5.03 -8.32
CA ALA A 9 4.69 -4.45 -7.44
C ALA A 9 5.14 -3.08 -6.92
N ILE A 10 4.17 -2.23 -6.60
CA ILE A 10 4.41 -1.06 -5.75
C ILE A 10 4.25 -1.53 -4.30
N VAL A 11 5.31 -1.41 -3.51
CA VAL A 11 5.36 -1.80 -2.11
C VAL A 11 5.36 -0.56 -1.23
N LEU A 12 4.48 -0.56 -0.22
CA LEU A 12 4.45 0.47 0.80
C LEU A 12 5.47 0.13 1.89
N THR A 13 6.47 0.99 2.11
CA THR A 13 7.60 0.74 3.03
C THR A 13 7.47 1.45 4.38
N GLY A 14 6.38 2.18 4.60
CA GLY A 14 6.09 2.94 5.82
C GLY A 14 5.05 4.04 5.56
N HIS A 15 4.71 4.84 6.58
CA HIS A 15 3.90 6.04 6.38
C HIS A 15 4.73 7.28 5.99
N GLY A 16 4.18 8.14 5.14
CA GLY A 16 4.82 9.39 4.75
C GLY A 16 4.53 9.86 3.32
N GLY A 17 5.56 10.44 2.71
CA GLY A 17 5.53 10.96 1.36
C GLY A 17 5.59 9.88 0.28
N LEU A 18 5.80 10.31 -0.97
CA LEU A 18 5.88 9.41 -2.12
C LEU A 18 7.09 8.46 -2.08
N ASP A 19 8.13 8.79 -1.30
CA ASP A 19 9.30 7.94 -1.07
C ASP A 19 8.96 6.61 -0.38
N LYS A 20 7.76 6.49 0.21
CA LYS A 20 7.26 5.25 0.81
C LYS A 20 6.67 4.26 -0.18
N LEU A 21 6.56 4.63 -1.46
CA LEU A 21 6.12 3.72 -2.52
C LEU A 21 7.33 3.30 -3.34
N GLU A 22 7.70 2.02 -3.22
CA GLU A 22 8.84 1.46 -3.93
C GLU A 22 8.40 0.50 -5.04
N LEU A 23 8.86 0.73 -6.27
CA LEU A 23 8.68 -0.23 -7.35
C LEU A 23 9.69 -1.37 -7.16
N ARG A 24 9.17 -2.55 -6.80
CA ARG A 24 9.92 -3.80 -6.71
C ARG A 24 9.66 -4.63 -7.96
N GLU A 25 10.69 -5.31 -8.46
CA GLU A 25 10.60 -6.19 -9.64
C GLU A 25 10.79 -7.68 -9.30
N ASP A 26 10.97 -7.98 -8.02
CA ASP A 26 11.40 -9.26 -7.47
C ASP A 26 10.38 -9.89 -6.51
N MET A 27 9.16 -9.36 -6.46
CA MET A 27 8.12 -9.88 -5.57
C MET A 27 7.68 -11.28 -6.03
N PRO A 28 7.49 -12.26 -5.13
CA PRO A 28 7.04 -13.59 -5.54
C PRO A 28 5.64 -13.54 -6.16
N VAL A 29 5.42 -14.32 -7.23
CA VAL A 29 4.06 -14.53 -7.75
C VAL A 29 3.25 -15.31 -6.70
N PRO A 30 2.09 -14.79 -6.25
CA PRO A 30 1.30 -15.46 -5.22
C PRO A 30 0.72 -16.78 -5.73
N GLN A 31 0.66 -17.78 -4.84
CA GLN A 31 -0.02 -19.04 -5.10
C GLN A 31 -1.42 -19.00 -4.48
N PRO A 32 -2.49 -19.08 -5.29
CA PRO A 32 -3.85 -19.06 -4.76
C PRO A 32 -4.13 -20.33 -3.95
N SER A 33 -4.82 -20.16 -2.82
CA SER A 33 -5.38 -21.24 -2.01
C SER A 33 -6.68 -21.79 -2.64
N ALA A 34 -7.24 -22.83 -2.03
CA ALA A 34 -8.55 -23.35 -2.44
C ALA A 34 -9.63 -22.24 -2.34
N GLY A 35 -10.29 -21.95 -3.46
CA GLY A 35 -11.32 -20.90 -3.56
C GLY A 35 -10.80 -19.52 -4.01
N GLU A 36 -9.48 -19.35 -4.18
CA GLU A 36 -8.88 -18.12 -4.71
C GLU A 36 -8.53 -18.27 -6.20
N VAL A 37 -8.33 -17.14 -6.87
CA VAL A 37 -7.90 -17.08 -8.28
C VAL A 37 -6.67 -16.20 -8.43
N LEU A 38 -5.76 -16.57 -9.32
CA LEU A 38 -4.62 -15.74 -9.71
C LEU A 38 -5.00 -14.88 -10.92
N VAL A 39 -4.96 -13.56 -10.76
CA VAL A 39 -5.26 -12.60 -11.82
C VAL A 39 -3.99 -11.89 -12.25
N ARG A 40 -3.69 -11.93 -13.55
CA ARG A 40 -2.66 -11.05 -14.14
C ARG A 40 -3.25 -9.65 -14.30
N VAL A 41 -2.86 -8.74 -13.43
CA VAL A 41 -3.32 -7.34 -13.44
C VAL A 41 -2.89 -6.65 -14.73
N GLY A 42 -3.85 -6.20 -15.54
CA GLY A 42 -3.61 -5.37 -16.74
C GLY A 42 -3.73 -3.87 -16.46
N ALA A 43 -4.59 -3.50 -15.51
CA ALA A 43 -4.77 -2.15 -15.00
C ALA A 43 -5.30 -2.22 -13.57
N SER A 44 -5.01 -1.17 -12.78
CA SER A 44 -5.59 -0.94 -11.46
C SER A 44 -6.03 0.51 -11.36
N ALA A 45 -7.11 0.76 -10.62
CA ALA A 45 -7.48 2.12 -10.25
C ALA A 45 -6.58 2.64 -9.14
N VAL A 46 -6.41 3.97 -9.09
CA VAL A 46 -5.85 4.69 -7.93
C VAL A 46 -7.02 5.30 -7.18
N ASN A 47 -7.09 5.06 -5.88
CA ASN A 47 -8.17 5.47 -5.00
C ASN A 47 -7.66 6.37 -3.87
N ASN A 48 -8.55 7.15 -3.27
CA ASN A 48 -8.19 7.98 -2.11
C ASN A 48 -7.65 7.13 -0.93
N THR A 49 -8.11 5.89 -0.81
CA THR A 49 -7.63 4.91 0.16
C THR A 49 -6.12 4.63 0.05
N ASP A 50 -5.56 4.67 -1.16
CA ASP A 50 -4.13 4.45 -1.38
C ASP A 50 -3.32 5.60 -0.74
N VAL A 51 -3.78 6.84 -0.96
CA VAL A 51 -3.20 8.04 -0.34
C VAL A 51 -3.36 8.01 1.17
N ASN A 52 -4.55 7.70 1.67
CA ASN A 52 -4.82 7.66 3.11
C ASN A 52 -3.95 6.62 3.82
N THR A 53 -3.81 5.43 3.23
CA THR A 53 -2.98 4.36 3.79
C THR A 53 -1.50 4.76 3.75
N ARG A 54 -1.00 5.31 2.63
CA ARG A 54 0.39 5.77 2.53
C ARG A 54 0.71 6.90 3.51
N THR A 55 -0.21 7.83 3.70
CA THR A 55 0.01 9.01 4.57
C THR A 55 -0.21 8.72 6.04
N GLY A 56 -0.71 7.52 6.40
CA GLY A 56 -1.01 7.14 7.77
C GLY A 56 -2.31 7.76 8.32
N TRP A 57 -3.21 8.19 7.44
CA TRP A 57 -4.44 8.92 7.78
C TRP A 57 -5.38 8.14 8.72
N TYR A 58 -5.33 6.80 8.72
CA TYR A 58 -6.15 5.97 9.60
C TYR A 58 -5.67 5.94 11.06
N SER A 59 -4.50 6.51 11.36
CA SER A 59 -3.98 6.57 12.73
C SER A 59 -4.91 7.38 13.63
N LYS A 60 -5.12 6.91 14.85
CA LYS A 60 -6.02 7.56 15.82
C LYS A 60 -5.56 8.96 16.23
N ALA A 61 -4.29 9.27 15.99
CA ALA A 61 -3.70 10.58 16.25
C ALA A 61 -4.04 11.63 15.18
N VAL A 62 -4.45 11.21 13.98
CA VAL A 62 -4.72 12.12 12.85
C VAL A 62 -6.06 12.84 13.01
N ARG A 63 -6.07 14.14 12.71
CA ARG A 63 -7.27 15.00 12.78
C ARG A 63 -7.54 15.83 11.52
N GLY A 64 -6.72 15.69 10.48
CA GLY A 64 -6.84 16.45 9.24
C GLY A 64 -7.48 15.67 8.09
N ASP A 65 -7.59 16.30 6.92
CA ASP A 65 -8.09 15.69 5.68
C ASP A 65 -6.99 15.03 4.83
N THR A 66 -7.37 14.29 3.79
CA THR A 66 -6.39 13.64 2.91
C THR A 66 -5.48 14.64 2.19
N GLY A 67 -6.04 15.78 1.75
CA GLY A 67 -5.32 16.74 0.92
C GLY A 67 -4.14 17.39 1.64
N SER A 68 -4.30 17.67 2.94
CA SER A 68 -3.30 18.32 3.79
C SER A 68 -2.01 17.51 3.95
N ALA A 69 -2.09 16.18 3.78
CA ALA A 69 -0.95 15.27 3.93
C ALA A 69 -0.58 14.55 2.63
N ALA A 70 -1.22 14.86 1.50
CA ALA A 70 -1.07 14.10 0.26
C ALA A 70 0.37 14.11 -0.30
N THR A 71 1.20 15.09 0.06
CA THR A 71 2.60 15.17 -0.37
C THR A 71 3.56 14.55 0.64
N GLU A 72 3.41 14.87 1.93
CA GLU A 72 4.41 14.57 2.98
C GLU A 72 3.99 13.45 3.94
N GLY A 73 2.69 13.15 4.04
CA GLY A 73 2.13 12.29 5.08
C GLY A 73 1.88 13.00 6.41
N TYR A 74 1.24 12.31 7.35
CA TYR A 74 1.01 12.83 8.69
C TYR A 74 2.22 12.60 9.60
N GLY A 75 2.84 13.67 10.07
CA GLY A 75 3.86 13.60 11.11
C GLY A 75 3.29 13.01 12.40
N GLY A 76 3.80 11.84 12.81
CA GLY A 76 3.34 11.13 14.01
C GLY A 76 2.28 10.04 13.77
N ALA A 77 1.93 9.74 12.52
CA ALA A 77 1.18 8.52 12.22
C ALA A 77 2.04 7.29 12.55
N SER A 78 1.50 6.39 13.36
CA SER A 78 2.19 5.17 13.77
C SER A 78 1.98 4.08 12.74
N ASP A 79 3.05 3.38 12.35
CA ASP A 79 2.95 2.17 11.50
C ASP A 79 2.12 1.06 12.17
N ALA A 80 1.86 1.15 13.48
CA ALA A 80 1.04 0.19 14.21
C ALA A 80 -0.48 0.41 14.03
N ASP A 81 -0.93 1.60 13.62
CA ASP A 81 -2.36 1.91 13.48
C ASP A 81 -2.73 2.83 12.30
N GLY A 82 -1.77 3.21 11.46
CA GLY A 82 -1.97 4.12 10.33
C GLY A 82 -2.46 3.47 9.04
N ALA A 83 -2.53 2.13 8.96
CA ALA A 83 -3.05 1.42 7.80
C ALA A 83 -4.56 1.18 7.90
N TRP A 84 -5.22 1.00 6.75
CA TRP A 84 -6.67 0.76 6.68
C TRP A 84 -7.14 -0.41 7.58
N SER A 85 -6.34 -1.47 7.67
CA SER A 85 -6.61 -2.66 8.51
C SER A 85 -5.88 -2.66 9.85
N GLY A 86 -5.22 -1.56 10.24
CA GLY A 86 -4.41 -1.47 11.46
C GLY A 86 -2.92 -1.25 11.17
N ALA A 87 -2.08 -2.23 11.48
CA ALA A 87 -0.63 -2.12 11.31
C ALA A 87 -0.19 -2.32 9.85
N LEU A 88 0.90 -1.68 9.45
CA LEU A 88 1.66 -2.07 8.26
C LEU A 88 2.33 -3.43 8.51
N SER A 89 2.27 -4.28 7.48
CA SER A 89 2.82 -5.65 7.48
C SER A 89 4.33 -5.68 7.33
#